data_AF-A0A1T1CET8-F1
#
_entry.id   AF-A0A1T1CET8-F1
#
_cell.length_a   1.000
_cell.length_b   1.000
_cell.length_c   1.000
_cell.angle_alpha   90.00
_cell.angle_beta   90.00
_cell.angle_gamma   90.00
#
_symmetry.space_group_name_H-M   'P 1'
#
loop_
_entity.id
_entity.type
_entity.pdbx_description
1 polymer ?
#
loop_
_entity_poly.entity_id
_entity_poly.type
_entity_poly.pdbx_seq_one_letter_code
_entity_poly.pdbx_strand_id
1 'polypeptide(L)' 'MNLATRKYNFIQELSTVDEDLMEKLELLVKASKKDWYSDLSVKEKEEIEIGISQAENNDLVSHTTIMDKFAKWH' A
#
# COMPACT_ATOMS: atom_id res chain seq x y z
N MET A 1 24.77 15.69 9.60
CA MET A 1 23.65 16.03 10.52
C MET A 1 23.37 14.80 11.39
N ASN A 2 23.40 14.93 12.72
CA ASN A 2 23.13 13.82 13.64
C ASN A 2 21.63 13.42 13.58
N LEU A 3 21.32 12.13 13.70
CA LEU A 3 19.96 11.60 13.80
C LEU A 3 19.12 12.30 14.88
N ALA A 4 19.71 12.63 16.03
CA ALA A 4 19.04 13.36 17.10
C ALA A 4 18.57 14.75 16.63
N THR A 5 19.43 15.49 15.93
CA THR A 5 19.10 16.80 15.34
C THR A 5 18.01 16.68 14.28
N ARG A 6 18.07 15.63 13.44
CA ARG A 6 17.02 15.36 12.44
C ARG A 6 15.66 15.11 13.10
N LYS A 7 15.62 14.29 14.16
CA LYS A 7 14.39 14.00 14.90
C LYS A 7 13.81 15.24 15.55
N TYR A 8 14.66 16.08 16.15
CA TYR A 8 14.23 17.32 16.78
C TYR A 8 13.58 18.28 15.77
N ASN A 9 14.22 18.53 14.64
CA ASN A 9 13.67 19.43 13.61
C ASN A 9 12.35 18.90 13.06
N PHE A 10 12.25 17.60 12.82
CA PHE A 10 11.02 16.99 12.31
C PHE A 10 9.84 17.14 13.29
N ILE A 11 10.08 17.01 14.60
CA ILE A 11 9.03 17.26 15.61
C ILE A 11 8.53 18.71 15.55
N GLN A 12 9.42 19.67 15.33
CA GLN A 12 9.02 21.07 15.17
C GLN A 12 8.15 21.27 13.92
N GLU A 13 8.52 20.65 12.80
CA GLU A 13 7.73 20.72 11.56
C GLU A 13 6.32 20.14 11.74
N LEU A 14 6.19 19.01 12.44
CA LEU A 14 4.89 18.37 12.70
C LEU A 14 3.90 19.28 13.46
N SER A 15 4.38 20.22 14.27
CA SER A 15 3.52 21.15 15.01
C SER A 15 2.77 22.16 14.13
N THR A 16 3.18 22.29 12.86
CA THR A 16 2.63 23.24 11.89
C THR A 16 1.78 22.58 10.80
N VAL A 17 1.68 21.25 10.83
CA VAL A 17 0.99 20.44 9.82
C VAL A 17 -0.52 20.47 10.07
N ASP A 18 -1.31 20.50 9.00
CA ASP A 18 -2.76 20.40 9.06
C ASP A 18 -3.26 18.99 9.37
N GLU A 19 -4.55 18.86 9.70
CA GLU A 19 -5.16 17.61 10.15
C GLU A 19 -5.10 16.50 9.08
N ASP A 20 -5.38 16.84 7.82
CA ASP A 20 -5.36 15.90 6.68
C ASP A 20 -3.96 15.31 6.42
N LEU A 21 -2.92 16.15 6.49
CA LEU A 21 -1.54 15.69 6.32
C LEU A 21 -1.06 14.93 7.55
N MET A 22 -1.50 15.32 8.75
CA MET A 22 -1.18 14.58 9.98
C MET A 22 -1.73 13.15 9.94
N GLU A 23 -2.97 12.96 9.50
CA GLU A 23 -3.59 11.63 9.36
C GLU A 23 -2.77 10.72 8.41
N LYS A 24 -2.35 11.25 7.25
CA LYS A 24 -1.53 10.52 6.29
C LYS A 24 -0.17 10.11 6.87
N LEU A 25 0.47 11.00 7.62
CA LEU A 25 1.74 10.71 8.29
C LEU A 25 1.58 9.64 9.37
N GLU A 26 0.49 9.66 10.13
CA GLU A 26 0.20 8.60 11.10
C GLU A 26 0.00 7.25 10.43
N LEU A 27 -0.73 7.20 9.31
CA LEU A 27 -0.92 5.98 8.53
C LEU A 27 0.42 5.45 8.01
N LEU A 28 1.29 6.33 7.51
CA LEU A 28 2.63 5.97 7.05
C LEU A 28 3.48 5.38 8.19
N VAL A 29 3.47 6.02 9.36
CA VAL A 29 4.20 5.53 10.54
C VAL A 29 3.63 4.20 11.04
N LYS A 30 2.31 4.03 11.06
CA LYS A 30 1.64 2.77 11.41
C LYS A 30 2.01 1.66 10.43
N ALA A 31 1.95 1.91 9.13
CA ALA A 31 2.36 0.97 8.08
C ALA A 31 3.86 0.65 8.13
N SER A 32 4.72 1.60 8.52
CA SER A 32 6.16 1.32 8.67
C SER A 32 6.48 0.43 9.88
N LYS A 33 5.58 0.36 10.87
CA LYS A 33 5.76 -0.47 12.08
C LYS A 33 5.32 -1.90 11.86
N LYS A 34 4.42 -2.14 10.91
CA LYS A 34 3.89 -3.47 10.59
C LYS A 34 3.63 -3.54 9.09
N ASP A 35 4.38 -4.42 8.41
CA ASP A 35 4.21 -4.67 6.99
C ASP A 35 2.78 -5.16 6.72
N TRP A 36 2.06 -4.52 5.81
CA TRP A 36 0.71 -4.93 5.41
C TRP A 36 0.69 -6.39 4.93
N TYR A 37 1.78 -6.86 4.32
CA TYR A 37 1.92 -8.25 3.89
C TYR A 37 1.86 -9.22 5.08
N SER A 38 2.33 -8.80 6.26
CA SER A 38 2.30 -9.65 7.46
C SER A 38 0.88 -9.92 7.96
N ASP A 39 -0.06 -9.01 7.66
CA ASP A 39 -1.47 -9.09 8.08
C ASP A 39 -2.35 -9.94 7.16
N LEU A 40 -1.86 -10.27 5.96
CA LEU A 40 -2.60 -11.10 5.00
C LEU A 40 -2.67 -12.56 5.46
N SER A 41 -3.82 -13.18 5.19
CA SER A 41 -4.02 -14.61 5.32
C SER A 41 -3.12 -15.39 4.34
N VAL A 42 -2.93 -16.68 4.60
CA VAL A 42 -2.13 -17.56 3.72
C VAL A 42 -2.70 -17.56 2.30
N LYS A 43 -4.03 -17.59 2.15
CA LYS A 43 -4.68 -17.57 0.84
C LYS A 43 -4.44 -16.27 0.09
N GLU A 44 -4.54 -15.13 0.76
CA GLU A 44 -4.29 -13.83 0.13
C GLU A 44 -2.83 -13.72 -0.33
N LYS A 45 -1.88 -14.26 0.44
CA LYS A 45 -0.47 -14.33 0.04
C LYS A 45 -0.28 -15.22 -1.19
N GLU A 46 -0.90 -16.40 -1.20
CA GLU A 46 -0.86 -17.32 -2.35
C GLU A 46 -1.42 -16.68 -3.63
N GLU A 47 -2.55 -15.97 -3.55
CA GLU A 47 -3.14 -15.24 -4.68
C GLU A 47 -2.20 -14.13 -5.20
N ILE A 48 -1.50 -13.42 -4.31
CA ILE A 48 -0.50 -12.42 -4.71
C ILE A 48 0.66 -13.07 -5.48
N GLU A 49 1.21 -14.18 -5.00
CA GLU A 49 2.29 -14.90 -5.69
C GLU A 49 1.83 -15.41 -7.07
N ILE A 50 0.61 -15.91 -7.18
CA ILE A 50 0.01 -16.30 -8.47
C ILE A 50 -0.08 -15.09 -9.40
N GLY A 51 -0.57 -13.95 -8.92
CA GLY A 51 -0.68 -12.72 -9.71
C GLY A 51 0.68 -12.20 -10.19
N ILE A 52 1.72 -12.29 -9.35
CA ILE A 52 3.10 -11.93 -9.73
C ILE A 52 3.61 -12.87 -10.83
N SER A 53 3.46 -14.18 -10.66
CA SER A 53 3.89 -15.16 -11.67
C SER A 53 3.15 -14.99 -13.01
N GLN A 54 1.84 -14.70 -12.97
CA GLN A 54 1.06 -14.36 -14.18
C GLN A 54 1.58 -13.09 -14.85
N ALA A 55 1.90 -12.06 -14.07
CA ALA A 55 2.47 -10.82 -14.60
C ALA A 55 3.83 -11.04 -15.27
N GLU A 56 4.70 -11.84 -14.65
CA GLU A 56 6.03 -12.20 -15.19
C GLU A 56 5.92 -13.00 -16.48
N ASN A 57 4.91 -13.87 -16.59
CA ASN A 57 4.61 -14.64 -17.81
C ASN A 57 3.83 -13.84 -18.87
N ASN A 58 3.56 -12.55 -18.61
CA ASN A 58 2.78 -11.67 -19.48
C ASN A 58 1.31 -12.14 -19.67
N ASP A 59 0.79 -12.91 -18.73
CA ASP A 59 -0.59 -13.42 -18.65
C ASP A 59 -1.53 -12.38 -18.01
N LEU A 60 -1.42 -11.12 -18.46
CA LEU A 60 -2.22 -10.02 -17.95
C LEU A 60 -3.40 -9.75 -18.89
N VAL A 61 -4.60 -9.69 -18.32
CA VAL A 61 -5.81 -9.30 -19.05
C VAL A 61 -6.29 -7.95 -18.51
N SER A 62 -6.69 -7.05 -19.42
CA SER A 62 -7.22 -5.76 -18.99
C SER A 62 -8.50 -5.94 -18.17
N HIS A 63 -8.67 -5.10 -17.16
CA HIS A 63 -9.86 -5.10 -16.31
C HIS A 63 -11.14 -4.96 -17.14
N THR A 64 -11.13 -4.07 -18.15
CA THR A 64 -12.24 -3.89 -19.11
C THR A 64 -12.60 -5.19 -19.82
N THR A 65 -11.61 -5.92 -20.35
CA THR A 65 -11.83 -7.20 -21.03
C THR A 65 -12.44 -8.27 -20.12
N ILE A 66 -12.09 -8.27 -18.83
CA ILE A 66 -12.70 -9.19 -17.86
C ILE A 66 -14.14 -8.76 -17.57
N MET A 67 -14.39 -7.48 -17.30
CA MET A 67 -15.73 -6.97 -16.97
C MET A 67 -16.72 -7.12 -18.13
N ASP A 68 -16.26 -6.99 -19.37
CA ASP A 68 -17.07 -7.24 -20.56
C ASP A 68 -17.64 -8.67 -20.62
N LYS A 69 -16.97 -9.67 -20.02
CA LYS A 69 -17.48 -11.05 -19.93
C LYS A 69 -18.69 -11.16 -19.01
N PHE A 70 -18.75 -10.32 -17.98
CA PHE A 70 -19.84 -10.29 -17.00
C PHE A 70 -21.00 -9.37 -17.43
N ALA A 71 -20.79 -8.50 -18.42
CA ALA A 71 -21.82 -7.60 -18.95
C ALA A 71 -23.10 -8.32 -19.43
N LYS A 72 -23.03 -9.61 -19.77
CA LYS A 72 -24.19 -10.43 -20.18
C LYS A 72 -25.11 -10.83 -19.04
N TRP A 73 -24.66 -10.69 -17.79
CA TRP A 73 -25.37 -11.09 -16.59
C TRP A 73 -25.88 -9.89 -15.79
N HIS A 74 -25.83 -8.71 -16.42
CA HIS A 74 -26.12 -7.41 -15.83
C HIS A 74 -27.45 -6.84 -16.32
#